data_AF-A0A9X1TSB6-F1
#
_entry.id   AF-A0A9X1TSB6-F1
#
_cell.length_a   1.000
_cell.length_b   1.000
_cell.length_c   1.000
_cell.angle_alpha   90.00
_cell.angle_beta   90.00
_cell.angle_gamma   90.00
#
_symmetry.space_group_name_H-M   'P 1'
#
loop_
_entity.id
_entity.type
_entity.pdbx_description
1 polymer ?
#
loop_
_entity_poly.entity_id
_entity_poly.type
_entity_poly.pdbx_seq_one_letter_code
_entity_poly.pdbx_strand_id
1 'polypeptide(L)'
;MTLSQLFNSISENPWPLAIYFMLLPILAWLIGMSADGSKDVKLWSYVYAVLVYAVCIPGIFAVTLNIYLFLFERQSVWQANIIMQFLPIISMGLTLMLIKSKIPFSLIPGFGKISGFLTLIFALIGVMWFVDRIHLVAWTYVPFSAILIVFVLTLLSIRFAWSKLF
;
A
#
# COMPACT_ATOMS: atom_id res chain seq x y z
N MET A 1 9.62 18.82 10.09
CA MET A 1 8.18 18.85 9.80
C MET A 1 7.58 17.52 10.22
N THR A 2 6.52 17.50 11.02
CA THR A 2 5.75 16.28 11.32
C THR A 2 4.83 15.92 10.14
N LEU A 3 4.32 14.68 10.07
CA LEU A 3 3.35 14.28 9.04
C LEU A 3 2.11 15.19 9.04
N SER A 4 1.61 15.57 10.22
CA SER A 4 0.51 16.55 10.33
C SER A 4 0.88 17.92 9.75
N GLN A 5 2.10 18.42 9.97
CA GLN A 5 2.53 19.68 9.39
C GLN A 5 2.65 19.60 7.87
N LEU A 6 3.13 18.47 7.34
CA LEU A 6 3.20 18.24 5.90
C LEU A 6 1.80 18.21 5.26
N PHE A 7 0.84 17.52 5.89
CA PHE A 7 -0.55 17.51 5.42
C PHE A 7 -1.22 18.87 5.51
N ASN A 8 -0.94 19.65 6.56
CA ASN A 8 -1.46 21.01 6.68
C ASN A 8 -0.90 21.92 5.58
N SER A 9 0.41 21.90 5.34
CA SER A 9 1.04 22.68 4.27
C SER A 9 0.54 22.29 2.87
N ILE A 10 0.25 21.02 2.61
CA ILE A 10 -0.35 20.58 1.34
C ILE A 10 -1.83 20.98 1.25
N SER A 11 -2.54 20.97 2.37
CA SER A 11 -3.95 21.41 2.42
C SER A 11 -4.09 22.92 2.19
N GLU A 12 -3.11 23.71 2.63
CA GLU A 12 -3.06 25.16 2.38
C GLU A 12 -2.82 25.50 0.90
N ASN A 13 -2.05 24.68 0.18
CA ASN A 13 -1.83 24.89 -1.24
C ASN A 13 -1.80 23.56 -2.03
N PRO A 14 -2.97 23.04 -2.42
CA PRO A 14 -3.08 21.71 -3.04
C PRO A 14 -2.69 21.68 -4.52
N TRP A 15 -2.59 22.85 -5.16
CA TRP A 15 -2.35 22.99 -6.60
C TRP A 15 -1.05 22.34 -7.11
N PRO A 16 0.12 22.49 -6.47
CA PRO A 16 1.36 21.89 -6.95
C PRO A 16 1.29 20.35 -6.99
N LEU A 17 0.66 19.76 -5.97
CA LEU A 17 0.49 18.32 -5.87
C LEU A 17 -0.51 17.83 -6.92
N ALA A 18 -1.63 18.55 -7.11
CA ALA A 18 -2.61 18.23 -8.13
C ALA A 18 -2.02 18.28 -9.54
N ILE A 19 -1.26 19.34 -9.85
CA ILE A 19 -0.59 19.51 -11.14
C ILE A 19 0.39 18.37 -11.39
N TYR A 20 1.22 18.01 -10.41
CA TYR A 20 2.16 16.89 -10.53
C TYR A 20 1.44 15.57 -10.91
N PHE A 21 0.38 15.20 -10.19
CA PHE A 21 -0.37 13.98 -10.46
C PHE A 21 -1.20 14.01 -11.74
N MET A 22 -1.63 15.19 -12.21
CA MET A 22 -2.26 15.33 -13.54
C MET A 22 -1.24 15.27 -14.67
N LEU A 23 -0.02 15.76 -14.48
CA LEU A 23 1.04 15.78 -15.49
C LEU A 23 1.53 14.37 -15.83
N LEU A 24 1.62 13.49 -14.84
CA LEU A 24 2.10 12.11 -15.01
C LEU A 24 1.32 11.30 -16.07
N PRO A 25 -0.03 11.19 -16.04
CA PRO A 25 -0.79 10.48 -17.07
C PRO A 25 -0.70 11.18 -18.43
N ILE A 26 -0.63 12.52 -18.46
CA ILE A 26 -0.43 13.28 -19.70
C ILE A 26 0.93 12.94 -20.33
N LEU A 27 2.00 12.88 -19.54
CA LEU A 27 3.33 12.48 -19.99
C LEU A 27 3.34 11.03 -20.49
N ALA A 28 2.70 10.11 -19.76
CA ALA A 28 2.58 8.72 -20.18
C ALA A 28 1.86 8.60 -21.54
N TRP A 29 0.83 9.42 -21.76
CA TRP A 29 0.10 9.48 -23.02
C TRP A 29 0.94 10.07 -24.17
N LEU A 30 1.60 11.22 -23.96
CA LEU A 30 2.47 11.87 -24.95
C LEU A 30 3.65 10.97 -25.37
N ILE A 31 4.27 10.31 -24.39
CA ILE A 31 5.33 9.34 -24.62
C ILE A 31 4.79 8.12 -25.38
N GLY A 32 3.57 7.66 -25.04
CA GLY A 32 2.87 6.61 -25.77
C GLY A 32 2.61 6.91 -27.24
N MET A 33 2.31 8.17 -27.59
CA MET A 33 2.18 8.59 -28.99
C MET A 33 3.53 8.62 -29.71
N SER A 34 4.60 9.02 -29.02
CA SER A 34 5.95 9.13 -29.60
C SER A 34 6.64 7.77 -29.77
N ALA A 35 6.32 6.81 -28.90
CA ALA A 35 6.91 5.47 -28.92
C ALA A 35 6.34 4.58 -30.04
N ASP A 36 5.12 4.88 -30.55
CA ASP A 36 4.31 4.07 -31.48
C ASP A 36 4.90 3.86 -32.89
N GLY A 37 6.13 4.32 -33.15
CA GLY A 37 6.83 4.14 -34.43
C GLY A 37 8.34 3.91 -34.31
N SER A 38 8.84 3.66 -33.09
CA SER A 38 10.27 3.65 -32.81
C SER A 38 10.81 2.22 -32.61
N LYS A 39 11.95 1.92 -33.24
CA LYS A 39 12.59 0.59 -33.16
C LYS A 39 13.34 0.35 -31.82
N ASP A 40 13.56 1.41 -31.04
CA ASP A 40 14.37 1.37 -29.81
C ASP A 40 13.57 1.00 -28.57
N VAL A 41 13.07 -0.24 -28.54
CA VAL A 41 12.30 -0.81 -27.42
C VAL A 41 13.02 -0.65 -26.07
N LYS A 42 14.36 -0.73 -26.05
CA LYS A 42 15.18 -0.57 -24.84
C LYS A 42 15.10 0.84 -24.25
N LEU A 43 15.17 1.88 -25.06
CA LEU A 43 15.19 3.27 -24.58
C LEU A 43 13.84 3.63 -23.96
N TRP A 44 12.74 3.28 -24.64
CA TRP A 44 11.40 3.50 -24.11
C TRP A 44 11.11 2.70 -22.85
N SER A 45 11.62 1.47 -22.74
CA SER A 45 11.47 0.67 -21.51
C SER A 45 12.07 1.37 -20.29
N TYR A 46 13.20 2.08 -20.44
CA TYR A 46 13.79 2.89 -19.37
C TYR A 46 12.96 4.13 -19.05
N VAL A 47 12.47 4.85 -20.07
CA VAL A 47 11.61 6.04 -19.87
C VAL A 47 10.33 5.65 -19.12
N TYR A 48 9.69 4.55 -19.53
CA TYR A 48 8.52 4.02 -18.82
C TYR A 48 8.85 3.54 -17.42
N ALA A 49 10.04 2.99 -17.16
CA ALA A 49 10.44 2.63 -15.80
C ALA A 49 10.46 3.86 -14.88
N VAL A 50 11.06 4.96 -15.32
CA VAL A 50 11.10 6.21 -14.54
C VAL A 50 9.68 6.69 -14.22
N LEU A 51 8.79 6.70 -15.20
CA LEU A 51 7.38 7.07 -14.99
C LEU A 51 6.68 6.13 -14.01
N VAL A 52 6.83 4.82 -14.19
CA VAL A 52 6.23 3.83 -13.28
C VAL A 52 6.68 4.06 -11.85
N TYR A 53 7.98 4.23 -11.59
CA TYR A 53 8.48 4.51 -10.24
C TYR A 53 7.96 5.85 -9.69
N ALA A 54 7.92 6.89 -10.53
CA ALA A 54 7.44 8.21 -10.13
C ALA A 54 5.96 8.20 -9.69
N VAL A 55 5.12 7.35 -10.28
CA VAL A 55 3.70 7.27 -9.89
C VAL A 55 3.44 6.20 -8.84
N CYS A 56 4.11 5.05 -8.92
CA CYS A 56 3.89 3.95 -7.98
C CYS A 56 4.32 4.28 -6.56
N ILE A 57 5.44 4.97 -6.35
CA ILE A 57 5.92 5.31 -4.99
C ILE A 57 4.87 6.14 -4.22
N PRO A 58 4.41 7.30 -4.73
CA PRO A 58 3.38 8.08 -4.05
C PRO A 58 2.01 7.38 -4.05
N GLY A 59 1.67 6.62 -5.09
CA GLY A 59 0.42 5.86 -5.14
C GLY A 59 0.33 4.79 -4.05
N ILE A 60 1.38 3.97 -3.89
CA ILE A 60 1.46 2.94 -2.84
C ILE A 60 1.45 3.58 -1.45
N PHE A 61 2.15 4.70 -1.27
CA PHE A 61 2.13 5.45 -0.01
C PHE A 61 0.72 5.91 0.34
N ALA A 62 -0.02 6.49 -0.62
CA ALA A 62 -1.40 6.92 -0.42
C ALA A 62 -2.33 5.74 -0.08
N VAL A 63 -2.20 4.60 -0.78
CA VAL A 63 -2.97 3.37 -0.46
C VAL A 63 -2.67 2.90 0.96
N THR A 64 -1.40 2.76 1.31
CA THR A 64 -0.97 2.27 2.63
C THR A 64 -1.46 3.19 3.75
N LEU A 65 -1.35 4.51 3.56
CA LEU A 65 -1.83 5.51 4.51
C LEU A 65 -3.35 5.42 4.71
N ASN A 66 -4.12 5.31 3.62
CA ASN A 66 -5.58 5.15 3.71
C ASN A 66 -5.96 3.89 4.50
N ILE A 67 -5.31 2.76 4.19
CA ILE A 67 -5.59 1.50 4.88
C ILE A 67 -5.25 1.63 6.37
N TYR A 68 -4.14 2.27 6.71
CA TYR A 68 -3.74 2.50 8.09
C TYR A 68 -4.77 3.38 8.84
N LEU A 69 -5.11 4.55 8.29
CA LEU A 69 -6.07 5.48 8.89
C LEU A 69 -7.46 4.85 9.07
N PHE A 70 -7.87 4.02 8.10
CA PHE A 70 -9.17 3.36 8.12
C PHE A 70 -9.23 2.18 9.10
N LEU A 71 -8.22 1.30 9.09
CA LEU A 71 -8.23 0.08 9.89
C LEU A 71 -7.84 0.32 11.36
N PHE A 72 -6.85 1.19 11.62
CA PHE A 72 -6.30 1.37 12.96
C PHE A 72 -6.83 2.63 13.64
N GLU A 73 -6.86 3.77 12.95
CA GLU A 73 -7.32 5.05 13.54
C GLU A 73 -8.84 5.24 13.43
N ARG A 74 -9.54 4.38 12.68
CA ARG A 74 -10.98 4.49 12.39
C ARG A 74 -11.40 5.88 11.93
N GLN A 75 -10.50 6.62 11.28
CA GLN A 75 -10.85 7.94 10.74
C GLN A 75 -11.92 7.77 9.66
N SER A 76 -12.93 8.63 9.72
CA SER A 76 -13.96 8.66 8.69
C SER A 76 -13.32 9.05 7.35
N VAL A 77 -13.59 8.27 6.30
CA VAL A 77 -13.16 8.55 4.93
C VAL A 77 -13.68 9.93 4.44
N TRP A 78 -14.69 10.48 5.11
CA TRP A 78 -15.29 11.77 4.82
C TRP A 78 -14.45 12.98 5.27
N GLN A 79 -13.54 12.80 6.24
CA GLN A 79 -12.59 13.84 6.67
C GLN A 79 -11.25 13.73 5.93
N ALA A 80 -11.10 12.71 5.07
CA ALA A 80 -9.91 12.53 4.28
C ALA A 80 -9.76 13.64 3.24
N ASN A 81 -8.56 14.20 3.13
CA ASN A 81 -8.24 15.12 2.05
C ASN A 81 -8.20 14.34 0.72
N ILE A 82 -9.24 14.50 -0.09
CA ILE A 82 -9.44 13.79 -1.35
C ILE A 82 -8.22 13.91 -2.28
N ILE A 83 -7.59 15.08 -2.29
CA ILE A 83 -6.44 15.39 -3.17
C ILE A 83 -5.20 14.61 -2.74
N MET A 84 -4.93 14.49 -1.45
CA MET A 84 -3.75 13.75 -0.98
C MET A 84 -3.95 12.24 -0.97
N GLN A 85 -5.17 11.78 -0.71
CA GLN A 85 -5.45 10.37 -0.46
C GLN A 85 -5.91 9.63 -1.72
N PHE A 86 -6.71 10.24 -2.58
CA PHE A 86 -7.28 9.55 -3.75
C PHE A 86 -6.59 9.92 -5.06
N LEU A 87 -6.15 11.17 -5.23
CA LEU A 87 -5.53 11.61 -6.47
C LEU A 87 -4.28 10.80 -6.87
N PRO A 88 -3.35 10.44 -5.95
CA PRO A 88 -2.20 9.63 -6.30
C PRO A 88 -2.60 8.22 -6.76
N ILE A 89 -3.65 7.66 -6.16
CA ILE A 89 -4.15 6.31 -6.48
C ILE A 89 -4.77 6.31 -7.89
N ILE A 90 -5.60 7.31 -8.18
CA ILE A 90 -6.24 7.47 -9.50
C ILE A 90 -5.19 7.73 -10.57
N SER A 91 -4.23 8.63 -10.31
CA SER A 91 -3.13 8.92 -11.24
C SER A 91 -2.27 7.68 -11.50
N MET A 92 -1.98 6.88 -10.47
CA MET A 92 -1.30 5.58 -10.62
C MET A 92 -2.08 4.61 -11.50
N GLY A 93 -3.39 4.46 -11.27
CA GLY A 93 -4.23 3.61 -12.09
C GLY A 93 -4.20 4.02 -13.57
N LEU A 94 -4.43 5.31 -13.85
CA LEU A 94 -4.46 5.86 -15.20
C LEU A 94 -3.12 5.72 -15.92
N THR A 95 -2.02 6.10 -15.27
CA THR A 95 -0.67 6.00 -15.86
C THR A 95 -0.30 4.56 -16.18
N LEU A 96 -0.51 3.63 -15.25
CA LEU A 96 -0.22 2.22 -15.49
C LEU A 96 -1.10 1.63 -16.59
N MET A 97 -2.40 1.99 -16.65
CA MET A 97 -3.28 1.53 -17.74
C MET A 97 -2.81 2.02 -19.11
N LEU A 98 -2.38 3.29 -19.22
CA LEU A 98 -1.82 3.85 -20.45
C LEU A 98 -0.54 3.14 -20.87
N ILE A 99 0.37 2.87 -19.93
CA ILE A 99 1.64 2.18 -20.20
C ILE A 99 1.40 0.72 -20.60
N LYS A 100 0.49 0.02 -19.91
CA LYS A 100 0.12 -1.38 -20.22
C LYS A 100 -0.36 -1.55 -21.66
N SER A 101 -1.05 -0.55 -22.19
CA SER A 101 -1.56 -0.55 -23.57
C SER A 101 -0.43 -0.47 -24.62
N LYS A 102 0.73 0.07 -24.24
CA LYS A 102 1.86 0.31 -25.16
C LYS A 102 2.98 -0.73 -25.06
N ILE A 103 3.36 -1.12 -23.84
CA ILE A 103 4.47 -2.07 -23.62
C ILE A 103 4.08 -3.07 -22.52
N PRO A 104 4.36 -4.38 -22.69
CA PRO A 104 4.14 -5.34 -21.62
C PRO A 104 5.04 -5.04 -20.42
N PHE A 105 4.47 -5.09 -19.23
CA PHE A 105 5.19 -4.77 -17.98
C PHE A 105 6.42 -5.65 -17.69
N SER A 106 6.53 -6.82 -18.33
CA SER A 106 7.72 -7.68 -18.25
C SER A 106 8.98 -7.03 -18.85
N LEU A 107 8.83 -6.08 -19.77
CA LEU A 107 9.94 -5.34 -20.37
C LEU A 107 10.40 -4.16 -19.51
N ILE A 108 9.60 -3.75 -18.51
CA ILE A 108 9.92 -2.61 -17.67
C ILE A 108 10.91 -3.05 -16.59
N PRO A 109 12.15 -2.52 -16.58
CA PRO A 109 13.15 -2.90 -15.60
C PRO A 109 12.65 -2.54 -14.19
N GLY A 110 12.63 -3.55 -13.30
CA GLY A 110 12.29 -3.36 -11.89
C GLY A 110 10.79 -3.41 -11.55
N PHE A 111 9.89 -3.58 -12.53
CA PHE A 111 8.44 -3.71 -12.26
C PHE A 111 8.12 -4.87 -11.30
N GLY A 112 8.81 -6.01 -11.45
CA GLY A 112 8.67 -7.15 -10.54
C GLY A 112 9.00 -6.82 -9.08
N LYS A 113 9.94 -5.89 -8.84
CA LYS A 113 10.27 -5.44 -7.47
C LYS A 113 9.13 -4.63 -6.87
N ILE A 114 8.47 -3.77 -7.67
CA ILE A 114 7.31 -2.98 -7.23
C ILE A 114 6.14 -3.91 -6.88
N SER A 115 5.84 -4.89 -7.73
CA SER A 115 4.78 -5.88 -7.45
C SER A 115 5.08 -6.68 -6.18
N GLY A 116 6.33 -7.17 -6.03
CA GLY A 116 6.75 -7.89 -4.82
C GLY A 116 6.66 -7.04 -3.55
N PHE A 117 7.02 -5.75 -3.65
CA PHE A 117 6.88 -4.80 -2.56
C PHE A 117 5.41 -4.57 -2.18
N LEU A 118 4.50 -4.42 -3.15
CA LEU A 118 3.06 -4.38 -2.88
C LEU A 118 2.60 -5.64 -2.14
N THR A 119 2.96 -6.83 -2.62
CA THR A 119 2.59 -8.09 -1.99
C THR A 119 3.08 -8.16 -0.54
N LEU A 120 4.31 -7.71 -0.27
CA LEU A 120 4.85 -7.63 1.08
C LEU A 120 4.05 -6.66 1.95
N ILE A 121 3.75 -5.45 1.46
CA ILE A 121 2.94 -4.47 2.20
C ILE A 121 1.56 -5.05 2.51
N PHE A 122 0.88 -5.63 1.52
CA PHE A 122 -0.42 -6.25 1.71
C PHE A 122 -0.38 -7.39 2.73
N ALA A 123 0.65 -8.23 2.69
CA ALA A 123 0.85 -9.29 3.68
C ALA A 123 1.06 -8.71 5.09
N LEU A 124 1.91 -7.68 5.23
CA LEU A 124 2.16 -7.02 6.51
C LEU A 124 0.91 -6.35 7.08
N ILE A 125 0.19 -5.59 6.27
CA ILE A 125 -1.09 -4.98 6.64
C ILE A 125 -2.10 -6.06 7.04
N GLY A 126 -2.20 -7.15 6.27
CA GLY A 126 -3.10 -8.26 6.57
C GLY A 126 -2.80 -8.91 7.92
N VAL A 127 -1.52 -9.15 8.23
CA VAL A 127 -1.08 -9.65 9.53
C VAL A 127 -1.39 -8.65 10.63
N MET A 128 -1.03 -7.38 10.47
CA MET A 128 -1.30 -6.34 11.46
C MET A 128 -2.80 -6.17 11.73
N TRP A 129 -3.63 -6.21 10.69
CA TRP A 129 -5.08 -6.17 10.81
C TRP A 129 -5.64 -7.39 11.53
N PHE A 130 -5.11 -8.58 11.24
CA PHE A 130 -5.51 -9.80 11.95
C PHE A 130 -5.16 -9.71 13.44
N VAL A 131 -3.97 -9.22 13.77
CA VAL A 131 -3.53 -8.99 15.17
C VAL A 131 -4.41 -7.96 15.87
N ASP A 132 -4.70 -6.84 15.22
CA ASP A 132 -5.59 -5.78 15.75
C ASP A 132 -7.00 -6.31 16.00
N ARG A 133 -7.56 -7.09 15.06
CA ARG A 133 -8.90 -7.66 15.16
C ARG A 133 -9.04 -8.69 16.28
N ILE A 134 -7.98 -9.43 16.58
CA ILE A 134 -7.93 -10.36 17.72
C ILE A 134 -7.88 -9.60 19.06
N HIS A 135 -7.83 -8.27 19.05
CA HIS A 135 -7.63 -7.45 20.25
C HIS A 135 -6.38 -7.90 21.03
N LEU A 136 -5.32 -8.33 20.32
CA LEU A 136 -4.00 -8.53 20.91
C LEU A 136 -3.33 -7.20 21.32
N VAL A 137 -4.06 -6.08 21.22
CA VAL A 137 -3.66 -4.74 21.67
C VAL A 137 -3.95 -4.53 23.18
N ALA A 138 -4.55 -5.50 23.87
CA ALA A 138 -4.66 -5.48 25.34
C ALA A 138 -3.67 -6.41 26.07
N TRP A 139 -2.60 -6.91 25.42
CA TRP A 139 -1.55 -7.64 26.15
C TRP A 139 -0.52 -6.73 26.83
N THR A 140 -0.97 -5.60 27.37
CA THR A 140 -0.18 -4.83 28.36
C THR A 140 -0.72 -5.07 29.79
N TYR A 141 -1.87 -5.75 29.95
CA TYR A 141 -2.48 -6.00 31.25
C TYR A 141 -3.09 -7.40 31.39
N VAL A 142 -2.52 -8.43 30.75
CA VAL A 142 -2.91 -9.80 31.11
C VAL A 142 -2.25 -10.12 32.46
N PRO A 143 -3.02 -10.24 33.57
CA PRO A 143 -2.43 -10.59 34.85
C PRO A 143 -1.77 -11.96 34.69
N PHE A 144 -0.57 -12.12 35.25
CA PHE A 144 0.20 -13.36 35.17
C PHE A 144 -0.61 -14.61 35.55
N SER A 145 -1.62 -14.46 36.42
CA SER A 145 -2.58 -15.49 36.78
C SER A 145 -3.42 -16.03 35.61
N ALA A 146 -3.84 -15.19 34.66
CA ALA A 146 -4.62 -15.63 33.49
C ALA A 146 -3.78 -16.51 32.55
N ILE A 147 -2.50 -16.20 32.39
CA ILE A 147 -1.55 -17.01 31.62
C ILE A 147 -1.35 -18.37 32.29
N LEU A 148 -1.21 -18.38 33.62
CA LEU A 148 -1.13 -19.60 34.43
C LEU A 148 -2.37 -20.48 34.29
N ILE A 149 -3.58 -19.89 34.30
CA ILE A 149 -4.84 -20.62 34.15
C ILE A 149 -4.93 -21.27 32.77
N VAL A 150 -4.60 -20.55 31.71
CA VAL A 150 -4.61 -21.09 30.33
C VAL A 150 -3.57 -22.22 30.19
N PHE A 151 -2.39 -22.07 30.78
CA PHE A 151 -1.34 -23.09 30.79
C PHE A 151 -1.77 -24.37 31.53
N VAL A 152 -2.40 -24.23 32.71
CA VAL A 152 -2.93 -25.37 33.46
C VAL A 152 -4.08 -26.05 32.71
N LEU A 153 -5.00 -25.28 32.11
CA LEU A 153 -6.12 -25.83 31.33
C LEU A 153 -5.64 -26.60 30.10
N THR A 154 -4.60 -26.12 29.43
CA THR A 154 -4.03 -26.82 28.27
C THR A 154 -3.32 -28.11 28.68
N LEU A 155 -2.54 -28.10 29.76
CA LEU A 155 -1.94 -29.33 30.31
C LEU A 155 -3.00 -30.36 30.73
N LEU A 156 -4.09 -29.92 31.38
CA LEU A 156 -5.19 -30.80 31.76
C LEU A 156 -5.92 -31.34 30.53
N SER A 157 -6.18 -30.52 29.53
CA SER A 157 -6.84 -30.94 28.28
C SER A 157 -6.00 -31.97 27.53
N ILE A 158 -4.68 -31.78 27.45
CA ILE A 158 -3.76 -32.76 26.85
C ILE A 158 -3.75 -34.07 27.65
N ARG A 159 -3.67 -33.98 28.99
CA ARG A 159 -3.72 -35.16 29.86
C ARG A 159 -5.02 -35.93 29.69
N PHE A 160 -6.15 -35.24 29.62
CA PHE A 160 -7.48 -35.85 29.47
C PHE A 160 -7.71 -36.42 28.07
N ALA A 161 -7.17 -35.77 27.04
CA ALA A 161 -7.18 -36.29 25.68
C ALA A 161 -6.33 -37.57 25.56
N TRP A 162 -5.15 -37.60 26.19
CA TRP A 162 -4.29 -38.79 26.21
C TRP A 162 -4.91 -39.95 26.99
N SER A 163 -5.56 -39.70 28.13
CA SER A 163 -6.22 -40.77 28.91
C SER A 163 -7.53 -41.30 28.29
N LYS A 164 -8.02 -40.69 27.21
CA LYS A 164 -9.16 -41.20 26.43
C LYS A 164 -8.74 -41.89 25.13
N LEU A 165 -7.52 -41.65 24.67
CA LEU A 165 -6.97 -42.22 23.43
C LEU A 165 -6.05 -43.43 23.67
N PHE A 166 -5.59 -43.63 24.91
CA PHE A 166 -4.93 -44.84 25.42
C PHE A 166 -5.71 -45.39 26.61
#